data_AF-B5G829-F1
#
_entry.id   AF-B5G829-F1
#
_cell.length_a   1.000
_cell.length_b   1.000
_cell.length_c   1.000
_cell.angle_alpha   90.00
_cell.angle_beta   90.00
_cell.angle_gamma   90.00
#
_symmetry.space_group_name_H-M   'P 1'
#
loop_
_entity.id
_entity.type
_entity.pdbx_description
1 polymer ?
#
loop_
_entity_poly.entity_id
_entity_poly.type
_entity_poly.pdbx_seq_one_letter_code
_entity_poly.pdbx_strand_id
1 'polypeptide(L)'
;MATVEDVRSQLSARLLGQIEDSVATLHVTDLDITENGRSFTAVFDLDAPDGRWRVTLESDRADMNIFNGTPDAQLVDAVASGFRIRLAEWWHTKGAERASARQGKRLD
;
A
#
# COMPACT_ATOMS: atom_id res chain seq x y z
N MET A 1 -2.53 -1.85 -22.10
CA MET A 1 -2.17 -2.40 -20.79
C MET A 1 -1.59 -1.23 -20.01
N ALA A 2 -2.00 -1.03 -18.76
CA ALA A 2 -1.49 0.07 -17.96
C ALA A 2 -0.02 -0.22 -17.63
N THR A 3 0.82 0.80 -17.65
CA THR A 3 2.19 0.66 -17.18
C THR A 3 2.25 0.70 -15.66
N VAL A 4 3.36 0.23 -15.08
CA VAL A 4 3.65 0.42 -13.64
C VAL A 4 3.58 1.89 -13.24
N GLU A 5 4.06 2.80 -14.11
CA GLU A 5 4.03 4.24 -13.87
C GLU A 5 2.59 4.77 -13.83
N ASP A 6 1.71 4.31 -14.74
CA ASP A 6 0.29 4.67 -14.73
C ASP A 6 -0.39 4.20 -13.44
N VAL A 7 -0.17 2.95 -13.05
CA VAL A 7 -0.75 2.36 -11.84
C VAL A 7 -0.23 3.06 -10.59
N ARG A 8 1.09 3.32 -10.51
CA ARG A 8 1.71 4.09 -9.42
C ARG A 8 1.09 5.46 -9.32
N SER A 9 0.98 6.20 -10.42
CA SER A 9 0.40 7.54 -10.44
C SER A 9 -1.04 7.54 -9.91
N GLN A 10 -1.86 6.60 -10.39
CA GLN A 10 -3.28 6.52 -10.00
C GLN A 10 -3.50 6.08 -8.55
N LEU A 11 -2.70 5.13 -8.06
CA LEU A 11 -2.73 4.70 -6.66
C LEU A 11 -2.16 5.77 -5.73
N SER A 12 -1.08 6.46 -6.11
CA SER A 12 -0.49 7.54 -5.31
C SER A 12 -1.48 8.67 -5.07
N ALA A 13 -2.26 9.04 -6.08
CA ALA A 13 -3.32 10.05 -5.96
C ALA A 13 -4.39 9.71 -4.90
N ARG A 14 -4.50 8.43 -4.51
CA ARG A 14 -5.46 7.95 -3.49
C ARG A 14 -4.79 7.55 -2.19
N LEU A 15 -3.54 7.09 -2.24
CA LEU A 15 -2.87 6.48 -1.09
C LEU A 15 -1.96 7.44 -0.35
N LEU A 16 -1.46 8.49 -0.99
CA LEU A 16 -0.66 9.51 -0.32
C LEU A 16 -1.51 10.37 0.63
N GLY A 17 -0.90 10.77 1.74
CA GLY A 17 -1.53 11.56 2.78
C GLY A 17 -2.04 10.71 3.96
N GLN A 18 -3.07 11.22 4.62
CA GLN A 18 -3.50 10.71 5.92
C GLN A 18 -4.42 9.49 5.78
N ILE A 19 -4.06 8.42 6.50
CA ILE A 19 -4.90 7.27 6.77
C ILE A 19 -5.28 7.34 8.25
N GLU A 20 -6.56 7.64 8.50
CA GLU A 20 -7.12 7.64 9.84
C GLU A 20 -7.57 6.23 10.21
N ASP A 21 -6.93 5.68 11.23
CA ASP A 21 -7.38 4.47 11.93
C ASP A 21 -7.85 4.85 13.35
N SER A 22 -8.64 3.98 13.96
CA SER A 22 -9.21 4.21 15.30
C SER A 22 -8.17 4.39 16.41
N VAL A 23 -6.92 3.93 16.24
CA VAL A 23 -5.84 4.06 17.24
C VAL A 23 -4.62 4.84 16.77
N ALA A 24 -4.47 5.11 15.48
CA ALA A 24 -3.35 5.89 14.97
C ALA A 24 -3.68 6.62 13.68
N THR A 25 -2.95 7.71 13.49
CA THR A 25 -2.88 8.42 12.21
C THR A 25 -1.61 8.01 11.51
N LEU A 26 -1.73 7.34 10.37
CA LEU A 26 -0.59 7.03 9.50
C LEU A 26 -0.56 8.05 8.36
N HIS A 27 0.59 8.60 8.05
CA HIS A 27 0.76 9.50 6.90
C HIS A 27 1.63 8.82 5.85
N VAL A 28 1.05 8.44 4.72
CA VAL A 28 1.80 7.85 3.60
C VAL A 28 2.49 8.96 2.82
N THR A 29 3.81 8.93 2.78
CA THR A 29 4.65 9.97 2.17
C THR A 29 5.17 9.59 0.79
N ASP A 30 5.37 8.29 0.54
CA ASP A 30 5.75 7.78 -0.78
C ASP A 30 5.11 6.42 -1.06
N LEU A 31 4.95 6.13 -2.34
CA LEU A 31 4.47 4.86 -2.86
C LEU A 31 5.31 4.46 -4.08
N ASP A 32 5.87 3.26 -4.04
CA ASP A 32 6.47 2.59 -5.18
C ASP A 32 5.72 1.30 -5.52
N ILE A 33 5.65 0.96 -6.81
CA ILE A 33 4.98 -0.22 -7.33
C ILE A 33 5.97 -1.02 -8.16
N THR A 34 6.10 -2.31 -7.87
CA THR A 34 6.90 -3.25 -8.67
C THR A 34 6.01 -4.38 -9.16
N GLU A 35 5.96 -4.59 -10.48
CA GLU A 35 5.20 -5.70 -11.08
C GLU A 35 5.98 -7.03 -10.98
N ASN A 36 5.29 -8.10 -10.54
CA ASN A 36 5.85 -9.45 -10.36
C ASN A 36 5.09 -10.49 -11.21
N GLY A 37 4.73 -10.14 -12.45
CA GLY A 37 4.10 -11.02 -13.42
C GLY A 37 2.63 -11.38 -13.17
N ARG A 38 2.27 -11.91 -11.98
CA ARG A 38 0.87 -12.26 -11.61
C ARG A 38 0.33 -11.49 -10.41
N SER A 39 1.17 -10.67 -9.80
CA SER A 39 0.89 -9.76 -8.70
C SER A 39 1.81 -8.55 -8.85
N PHE A 40 1.64 -7.57 -7.99
CA PHE A 40 2.61 -6.49 -7.82
C PHE A 40 2.89 -6.29 -6.34
N THR A 41 4.00 -5.66 -6.03
CA THR A 41 4.37 -5.24 -4.69
C THR A 41 4.18 -3.74 -4.58
N ALA A 42 3.50 -3.29 -3.52
CA ALA A 42 3.41 -1.90 -3.14
C ALA A 42 4.33 -1.64 -1.93
N VAL A 43 5.25 -0.69 -2.08
CA VAL A 43 6.17 -0.26 -1.03
C VAL A 43 5.76 1.14 -0.60
N PHE A 44 5.40 1.27 0.68
CA PHE A 44 4.94 2.50 1.28
C PHE A 44 6.01 3.05 2.21
N ASP A 45 6.36 4.31 2.07
CA ASP A 45 7.00 5.05 3.16
C ASP A 45 5.92 5.82 3.91
N LEU A 46 5.94 5.73 5.25
CA LEU A 46 4.96 6.38 6.09
C LEU A 46 5.55 6.95 7.38
N ASP A 47 4.98 8.05 7.83
CA ASP A 47 5.16 8.58 9.17
C ASP A 47 4.06 8.03 10.07
N ALA A 48 4.44 7.48 11.22
CA ALA A 48 3.53 6.95 12.23
C ALA A 48 3.89 7.52 13.61
N PRO A 49 3.01 7.35 14.63
CA PRO A 49 3.26 7.87 15.98
C PRO A 49 4.56 7.38 16.64
N ASP A 50 5.10 6.23 16.21
CA ASP A 50 6.32 5.63 16.77
C ASP A 50 7.55 5.72 15.85
N GLY A 51 7.49 6.54 14.80
CA GLY A 51 8.60 6.81 13.89
C GLY A 51 8.26 6.59 12.42
N ARG A 52 9.30 6.59 11.57
CA ARG A 52 9.14 6.39 10.13
C ARG A 52 9.33 4.94 9.74
N TRP A 53 8.50 4.49 8.83
CA TRP A 53 8.47 3.09 8.40
C TRP A 53 8.43 2.98 6.90
N ARG A 54 9.09 1.94 6.40
CA ARG A 54 8.86 1.37 5.08
C ARG A 54 8.07 0.10 5.21
N VAL A 55 6.93 0.00 4.54
CA VAL A 55 6.02 -1.15 4.59
C VAL A 55 5.86 -1.75 3.21
N THR A 56 6.12 -3.05 3.09
CA THR A 56 5.99 -3.79 1.83
C THR A 56 4.76 -4.68 1.89
N LEU A 57 3.80 -4.44 1.00
CA LEU A 57 2.58 -5.23 0.86
C LEU A 57 2.50 -5.84 -0.54
N GLU A 58 2.20 -7.13 -0.62
CA GLU A 58 1.95 -7.81 -1.90
C GLU A 58 0.48 -7.67 -2.30
N SER A 59 0.23 -7.40 -3.57
CA SER A 59 -1.12 -7.35 -4.13
C SER A 59 -1.71 -8.75 -4.23
N ASP A 60 -3.03 -8.85 -4.13
CA ASP A 60 -3.70 -10.10 -4.47
C ASP A 60 -3.85 -10.25 -5.99
N ARG A 61 -4.19 -11.46 -6.44
CA ARG A 61 -4.44 -11.74 -7.87
C ARG A 61 -5.55 -10.86 -8.45
N ALA A 62 -6.53 -10.47 -7.64
CA ALA A 62 -7.62 -9.59 -8.06
C ALA A 62 -7.14 -8.16 -8.30
N ASP A 63 -6.21 -7.66 -7.47
CA ASP A 63 -5.63 -6.32 -7.61
C ASP A 63 -4.87 -6.18 -8.94
N MET A 64 -4.25 -7.27 -9.42
CA MET A 64 -3.52 -7.30 -10.69
C MET A 64 -4.38 -6.87 -11.90
N ASN A 65 -5.71 -6.94 -11.79
CA ASN A 65 -6.61 -6.45 -12.84
C ASN A 65 -6.45 -4.96 -13.12
N ILE A 66 -5.87 -4.19 -12.20
CA ILE A 66 -5.56 -2.76 -12.41
C ILE A 66 -4.61 -2.55 -13.61
N PHE A 67 -3.81 -3.56 -13.98
CA PHE A 67 -2.94 -3.51 -15.16
C PHE A 67 -3.67 -3.82 -16.47
N ASN A 68 -4.88 -4.38 -16.42
CA ASN A 68 -5.63 -4.80 -17.60
C ASN A 68 -6.28 -3.61 -18.32
N GLY A 69 -5.57 -3.07 -19.32
CA GLY A 69 -6.09 -1.98 -20.15
C GLY A 69 -5.86 -0.61 -19.51
N THR A 70 -6.82 0.31 -19.66
CA THR A 70 -6.82 1.56 -18.90
C THR A 70 -7.47 1.28 -17.55
N PRO A 71 -6.81 1.55 -16.41
CA PRO A 71 -7.35 1.21 -15.11
C PRO A 71 -8.70 1.91 -14.90
N ASP A 72 -9.75 1.13 -14.65
CA ASP A 72 -11.05 1.67 -14.28
C ASP A 72 -10.95 2.36 -12.92
N ALA A 73 -11.48 3.58 -12.80
CA ALA A 73 -11.35 4.37 -11.58
C ALA A 73 -11.92 3.65 -10.35
N GLN A 74 -13.01 2.90 -10.52
CA GLN A 74 -13.67 2.15 -9.45
C GLN A 74 -12.79 0.99 -8.98
N LEU A 75 -12.10 0.31 -9.89
CA LEU A 75 -11.10 -0.71 -9.56
C LEU A 75 -9.90 -0.10 -8.81
N VAL A 76 -9.39 1.04 -9.28
CA VAL A 76 -8.28 1.74 -8.59
C VAL A 76 -8.70 2.13 -7.17
N ASP A 77 -9.91 2.66 -6.99
CA ASP A 77 -10.47 3.00 -5.66
C ASP A 77 -10.62 1.77 -4.76
N ALA A 78 -11.03 0.64 -5.30
CA ALA A 78 -11.15 -0.62 -4.56
C ALA A 78 -9.77 -1.13 -4.10
N VAL A 79 -8.79 -1.15 -5.01
CA VAL A 79 -7.40 -1.56 -4.70
C VAL A 79 -6.78 -0.63 -3.67
N ALA A 80 -6.95 0.69 -3.82
CA ALA A 80 -6.47 1.67 -2.85
C ALA A 80 -7.12 1.47 -1.46
N SER A 81 -8.43 1.23 -1.43
CA SER A 81 -9.13 0.93 -0.17
C SER A 81 -8.60 -0.34 0.49
N GLY A 82 -8.32 -1.39 -0.30
CA GLY A 82 -7.70 -2.62 0.19
C GLY A 82 -6.31 -2.41 0.77
N PHE A 83 -5.47 -1.55 0.17
CA PHE A 83 -4.17 -1.21 0.75
C PHE A 83 -4.27 -0.39 2.04
N ARG A 84 -5.21 0.55 2.12
CA ARG A 84 -5.45 1.33 3.36
C ARG A 84 -5.83 0.41 4.53
N ILE A 85 -6.72 -0.55 4.29
CA ILE A 85 -7.11 -1.56 5.28
C ILE A 85 -5.90 -2.37 5.71
N ARG A 86 -5.13 -2.92 4.75
CA ARG A 86 -3.93 -3.72 5.04
C ARG A 86 -2.84 -2.95 5.79
N LEU A 87 -2.67 -1.65 5.51
CA LEU A 87 -1.75 -0.78 6.25
C LEU A 87 -2.19 -0.58 7.70
N ALA A 88 -3.49 -0.35 7.92
CA ALA A 88 -4.04 -0.29 9.28
C ALA A 88 -3.84 -1.63 10.00
N GLU A 89 -4.23 -2.74 9.39
CA GLU A 89 -4.03 -4.10 9.95
C GLU A 89 -2.56 -4.37 10.29
N TRP A 90 -1.64 -4.01 9.38
CA TRP A 90 -0.21 -4.09 9.63
C TRP A 90 0.19 -3.27 10.87
N TRP A 91 -0.29 -2.04 11.00
CA TRP A 91 0.03 -1.18 12.15
C TRP A 91 -0.39 -1.83 13.49
N HIS A 92 -1.57 -2.44 13.53
CA HIS A 92 -2.08 -3.14 14.70
C HIS A 92 -1.28 -4.42 15.04
N THR A 93 -0.70 -5.07 14.03
CA THR A 93 -0.13 -6.41 14.16
C THR A 93 1.39 -6.47 14.13
N LYS A 94 2.07 -5.39 13.70
CA LYS A 94 3.55 -5.34 13.52
C LYS A 94 4.37 -5.71 14.75
N GLY A 95 3.82 -5.56 15.95
CA GLY A 95 4.47 -5.92 17.22
C GLY A 95 4.15 -7.33 17.74
N ALA A 96 3.12 -7.99 17.19
CA ALA A 96 2.61 -9.26 17.68
C ALA A 96 2.79 -10.41 16.68
N GLU A 97 2.69 -10.13 15.38
CA GLU A 97 2.72 -11.14 14.32
C GLU A 97 4.04 -11.12 13.54
N ARG A 98 4.69 -12.28 13.43
CA ARG A 98 5.95 -12.40 12.68
C ARG A 98 5.80 -12.02 11.21
N ALA A 99 4.64 -12.24 10.60
CA ALA A 99 4.40 -11.89 9.21
C ALA A 99 4.40 -10.35 9.04
N SER A 100 3.60 -9.64 9.83
CA SER A 100 3.52 -8.17 9.81
C SER A 100 4.84 -7.51 10.20
N ALA A 101 5.57 -8.08 11.16
CA ALA A 101 6.90 -7.61 11.53
C ALA A 101 7.91 -7.67 10.36
N ARG A 102 7.76 -8.61 9.43
CA ARG A 102 8.63 -8.73 8.25
C ARG A 102 8.25 -7.77 7.12
N GLN A 103 7.01 -7.30 7.10
CA GLN A 103 6.53 -6.34 6.11
C GLN A 103 7.03 -4.92 6.39
N GLY A 104 7.25 -4.59 7.67
CA GLY A 104 7.67 -3.26 8.10
C GLY A 104 9.16 -3.19 8.46
N LYS A 105 9.85 -2.16 7.95
CA LYS A 105 11.20 -1.79 8.35
C LYS A 105 11.21 -0.36 8.88
N ARG A 106 11.73 -0.15 10.08
CA ARG A 106 11.92 1.20 10.60
C ARG A 106 13.05 1.92 9.86
N LEU A 107 12.84 3.19 9.53
CA LEU A 107 13.80 4.03 8.81
C LEU A 107 14.66 4.90 9.74
N ASP A 108 14.32 4.92 11.04
CA ASP A 108 15.03 5.61 12.13
C ASP A 108 15.59 4.65 13.19
#